data_AF-A0A7S2Z7F7-F1
#
_entry.id   AF-A0A7S2Z7F7-F1
#
_cell.length_a   1.000
_cell.length_b   1.000
_cell.length_c   1.000
_cell.angle_alpha   90.00
_cell.angle_beta   90.00
_cell.angle_gamma   90.00
#
_symmetry.space_group_name_H-M   'P 1'
#
loop_
_entity.id
_entity.type
_entity.pdbx_description
1 polymer ?
#
loop_
_entity_poly.entity_id
_entity_poly.type
_entity_poly.pdbx_seq_one_letter_code
_entity_poly.pdbx_strand_id
1 'polypeptide(L)'
;INQRERGNVFNILRSIYEDSLLVRELRGRLGGGGLPLLANLRCGAWYSSQFDAECYFKSTDGHTARWDFSFTRLNAHVARLACDKGGALIVDSTKSLVKKFPDALSK
;
A
#
# COMPACT_ATOMS: atom_id res chain seq x y z
N ILE A 1 9.74 -12.21 19.83
CA ILE A 1 9.58 -13.03 18.60
C ILE A 1 10.86 -12.92 17.79
N ASN A 2 11.60 -14.02 17.67
CA ASN A 2 12.85 -14.05 16.91
C ASN A 2 12.56 -14.05 15.39
N GLN A 3 13.53 -13.68 14.54
CA GLN A 3 13.30 -13.54 13.09
C GLN A 3 12.77 -14.84 12.43
N ARG A 4 13.23 -16.02 12.90
CA ARG A 4 12.76 -17.34 12.45
C ARG A 4 11.30 -17.61 12.76
N GLU A 5 10.79 -17.15 13.91
CA GLU A 5 9.40 -17.36 14.31
C GLU A 5 8.46 -16.52 13.43
N ARG A 6 8.85 -15.28 13.09
CA ARG A 6 8.04 -14.40 12.22
C ARG A 6 7.87 -14.94 10.81
N GLY A 7 8.90 -15.59 10.26
CA GLY A 7 8.89 -16.13 8.91
C GLY A 7 8.14 -17.46 8.78
N ASN A 8 7.61 -18.02 9.87
CA ASN A 8 6.78 -19.22 9.78
C ASN A 8 5.47 -18.90 9.03
N VAL A 9 5.05 -19.82 8.16
CA VAL A 9 3.81 -19.75 7.37
C VAL A 9 2.61 -19.32 8.20
N PHE A 10 2.45 -19.86 9.41
CA PHE A 10 1.35 -19.50 10.30
C PHE A 10 1.32 -18.01 10.63
N ASN A 11 2.47 -17.43 11.01
CA ASN A 11 2.57 -16.02 11.37
C ASN A 11 2.42 -15.11 10.15
N ILE A 12 2.87 -15.55 8.97
CA ILE A 12 2.65 -14.84 7.70
C ILE A 12 1.15 -14.79 7.39
N LEU A 13 0.47 -15.94 7.41
CA LEU A 13 -0.97 -16.01 7.13
C LEU A 13 -1.80 -15.24 8.15
N ARG A 14 -1.43 -15.31 9.44
CA ARG A 14 -2.07 -14.51 10.48
C ARG A 14 -1.89 -13.01 10.25
N SER A 15 -0.67 -12.56 9.92
CA SER A 15 -0.42 -11.15 9.59
C SER A 15 -1.25 -10.69 8.41
N ILE A 16 -1.27 -11.46 7.31
CA ILE A 16 -2.08 -11.13 6.13
C ILE A 16 -3.57 -11.04 6.48
N TYR A 17 -4.07 -11.96 7.31
CA TYR A 17 -5.46 -11.95 7.76
C TYR A 17 -5.76 -10.70 8.60
N GLU A 18 -4.95 -10.42 9.61
CA GLU A 18 -5.11 -9.22 10.47
C GLU A 18 -5.04 -7.93 9.65
N ASP A 19 -4.07 -7.81 8.75
CA ASP A 19 -3.92 -6.66 7.85
C ASP A 19 -5.12 -6.52 6.90
N SER A 20 -5.70 -7.63 6.43
CA SER A 20 -6.91 -7.59 5.59
C SER A 20 -8.14 -7.05 6.34
N LEU A 21 -8.25 -7.33 7.64
CA LEU A 21 -9.32 -6.78 8.47
C LEU A 21 -9.15 -5.27 8.64
N LEU A 22 -7.92 -4.80 8.86
CA LEU A 22 -7.59 -3.38 8.94
C LEU A 22 -7.91 -2.66 7.62
N VAL A 23 -7.49 -3.21 6.48
CA VAL A 23 -7.79 -2.64 5.15
C VAL A 23 -9.30 -2.54 4.93
N ARG A 24 -10.06 -3.58 5.29
CA ARG A 24 -11.52 -3.57 5.22
C ARG A 24 -12.15 -2.47 6.09
N GLU A 25 -11.67 -2.31 7.33
CA GLU A 25 -12.13 -1.27 8.25
C GLU A 25 -11.84 0.14 7.69
N LEU A 26 -10.62 0.37 7.21
CA LEU A 26 -10.22 1.64 6.61
C LEU A 26 -11.00 1.94 5.33
N ARG A 27 -11.27 0.93 4.50
CA ARG A 27 -12.15 1.08 3.33
C ARG A 27 -13.56 1.50 3.74
N GLY A 28 -14.12 0.96 4.82
CA GLY A 28 -15.42 1.39 5.33
C GLY A 28 -15.40 2.85 5.82
N ARG A 29 -14.37 3.24 6.58
CA ARG A 29 -14.26 4.59 7.18
C ARG A 29 -13.90 5.68 6.18
N LEU A 30 -12.92 5.43 5.32
CA LEU A 30 -12.36 6.41 4.39
C LEU A 30 -12.97 6.27 2.99
N GLY A 31 -13.33 5.05 2.58
CA GLY A 31 -14.00 4.77 1.30
C GLY A 31 -15.47 5.17 1.28
N GLY A 32 -16.13 5.30 2.44
CA GLY A 32 -17.43 5.97 2.55
C GLY A 32 -17.41 7.43 2.03
N GLY A 33 -16.23 8.04 1.94
CA GLY A 33 -15.99 9.34 1.31
C GLY A 33 -15.62 9.30 -0.18
N GLY A 34 -15.68 8.13 -0.83
CA GLY A 34 -15.42 7.99 -2.28
C GLY A 34 -13.95 7.81 -2.68
N LEU A 35 -13.05 7.61 -1.72
CA LEU A 35 -11.63 7.40 -2.00
C LEU A 35 -11.36 5.99 -2.56
N PRO A 36 -10.71 5.88 -3.74
CA PRO A 36 -10.38 4.61 -4.34
C PRO A 36 -9.27 3.90 -3.55
N LEU A 37 -9.40 2.58 -3.41
CA LEU A 37 -8.46 1.69 -2.74
C LEU A 37 -7.64 0.96 -3.80
N LEU A 38 -6.33 1.16 -3.74
CA LEU A 38 -5.39 0.62 -4.71
C LEU A 38 -4.50 -0.45 -4.09
N ALA A 39 -4.29 -1.53 -4.83
CA ALA A 39 -3.31 -2.56 -4.48
C ALA A 39 -1.92 -2.15 -4.97
N ASN A 40 -0.93 -2.06 -4.08
CA ASN A 40 0.47 -2.03 -4.51
C ASN A 40 0.93 -3.46 -4.82
N LEU A 41 1.08 -3.80 -6.10
CA LEU A 41 1.46 -5.15 -6.52
C LEU A 41 2.83 -5.59 -6.01
N ARG A 42 3.67 -4.65 -5.54
CA ARG A 42 4.92 -4.97 -4.85
C ARG A 42 4.72 -5.77 -3.56
N CYS A 43 3.58 -5.60 -2.91
CA CYS A 43 3.19 -6.36 -1.72
C CYS A 43 2.01 -7.32 -1.94
N GLY A 44 1.60 -7.53 -3.20
CA GLY A 44 0.48 -8.39 -3.56
C GLY A 44 -0.90 -7.73 -3.38
N ALA A 45 -1.94 -8.40 -3.89
CA ALA A 45 -3.33 -7.95 -3.87
C ALA A 45 -4.22 -8.81 -2.95
N TRP A 46 -3.65 -9.36 -1.87
CA TRP A 46 -4.34 -10.31 -0.97
C TRP A 46 -5.00 -9.66 0.24
N TYR A 47 -4.80 -8.36 0.49
CA TYR A 47 -5.33 -7.66 1.67
C TYR A 47 -6.80 -7.21 1.51
N SER A 48 -7.37 -7.29 0.31
CA SER A 48 -8.78 -7.02 0.03
C SER A 48 -9.22 -7.86 -1.17
N SER A 49 -10.49 -8.27 -1.20
CA SER A 49 -11.10 -8.87 -2.38
C SER A 49 -11.64 -7.83 -3.37
N GLN A 50 -11.64 -6.55 -2.98
CA GLN A 50 -12.18 -5.44 -3.76
C GLN A 50 -11.17 -4.29 -3.76
N PHE A 51 -10.40 -4.19 -4.84
CA PHE A 51 -9.57 -3.04 -5.17
C PHE A 51 -10.16 -2.32 -6.38
N ASP A 52 -10.06 -1.00 -6.42
CA ASP A 52 -10.56 -0.20 -7.54
C ASP A 52 -9.53 -0.09 -8.67
N ALA A 53 -8.23 -0.22 -8.34
CA ALA A 53 -7.13 -0.25 -9.29
C ALA A 53 -5.87 -0.86 -8.67
N GLU A 54 -4.87 -1.10 -9.52
CA GLU A 54 -3.56 -1.60 -9.14
C GLU A 54 -2.49 -0.53 -9.37
N CYS A 55 -1.40 -0.58 -8.61
CA CYS A 55 -0.25 0.28 -8.77
C CYS A 55 1.04 -0.47 -8.44
N TYR A 56 2.19 0.13 -8.74
CA TYR A 56 3.50 -0.44 -8.44
C TYR A 56 4.42 0.65 -7.89
N PHE A 57 4.28 0.98 -6.61
CA PHE A 57 5.12 1.99 -5.96
C PHE A 57 6.37 1.38 -5.32
N LYS A 58 7.47 2.12 -5.42
CA LYS A 58 8.71 1.93 -4.67
C LYS A 58 9.00 3.18 -3.84
N SER A 59 9.89 3.04 -2.85
CA SER A 59 10.37 4.18 -2.07
C SER A 59 10.89 5.32 -2.95
N THR A 60 11.55 5.03 -4.07
CA THR A 60 12.04 6.04 -5.03
C THR A 60 10.95 6.91 -5.64
N ASP A 61 9.73 6.37 -5.78
CA ASP A 61 8.63 7.03 -6.47
C ASP A 61 7.94 8.08 -5.57
N GLY A 62 8.21 8.08 -4.26
CA GLY A 62 7.57 8.96 -3.29
C GLY A 62 8.44 10.11 -2.75
N HIS A 63 9.72 10.21 -3.15
CA HIS A 63 10.59 11.27 -2.63
C HIS A 63 10.19 12.63 -3.21
N THR A 64 9.78 13.55 -2.34
CA THR A 64 9.51 14.95 -2.70
C THR A 64 10.71 15.55 -3.44
N ALA A 65 10.45 16.28 -4.52
CA ALA A 65 11.44 16.88 -5.42
C ALA A 65 12.32 15.89 -6.24
N ARG A 66 11.99 14.59 -6.25
CA ARG A 66 12.66 13.60 -7.10
C ARG A 66 11.73 13.15 -8.23
N TRP A 67 11.89 13.74 -9.41
CA TRP A 67 11.07 13.47 -10.61
C TRP A 67 11.64 12.31 -11.46
N ASP A 68 12.13 11.25 -10.81
CA ASP A 68 12.72 10.09 -11.49
C ASP A 68 11.62 9.04 -11.75
N PHE A 69 10.74 9.34 -12.70
CA PHE A 69 9.62 8.46 -13.04
C PHE A 69 10.12 7.23 -13.80
N SER A 70 9.74 6.06 -13.30
CA SER A 70 9.98 4.83 -14.04
C SER A 70 9.09 4.77 -15.28
N PHE A 71 9.71 4.80 -16.46
CA PHE A 71 8.98 4.60 -17.74
C PHE A 71 8.33 3.21 -17.87
N THR A 72 8.80 2.23 -17.10
CA THR A 72 8.25 0.86 -17.08
C THR A 72 7.22 0.63 -15.97
N ARG A 73 7.15 1.50 -14.96
CA ARG A 73 6.19 1.42 -13.84
C ARG A 73 5.47 2.76 -13.71
N LEU A 74 4.78 3.12 -14.78
CA LEU A 74 4.12 4.41 -14.86
C LEU A 74 2.86 4.40 -13.99
N ASN A 75 2.94 4.97 -12.78
CA ASN A 75 1.77 5.13 -11.88
C ASN A 75 0.98 6.42 -12.19
N ALA A 76 1.04 6.94 -13.43
CA ALA A 76 0.38 8.19 -13.80
C ALA A 76 -1.15 8.13 -13.65
N HIS A 77 -1.74 6.94 -13.87
CA HIS A 77 -3.15 6.69 -13.63
C HIS A 77 -3.55 6.88 -12.17
N VAL A 78 -2.64 6.61 -11.22
CA VAL A 78 -2.89 6.83 -9.79
C VAL A 78 -3.03 8.31 -9.49
N ALA A 79 -2.14 9.15 -10.04
CA ALA A 79 -2.22 10.60 -9.88
C ALA A 79 -3.52 11.15 -10.49
N ARG A 80 -3.90 10.66 -11.68
CA ARG A 80 -5.16 11.04 -12.33
C ARG A 80 -6.37 10.64 -11.49
N LEU A 81 -6.42 9.39 -11.04
CA LEU A 81 -7.49 8.85 -10.21
C LEU A 81 -7.61 9.59 -8.88
N ALA A 82 -6.49 9.92 -8.25
CA ALA A 82 -6.47 10.71 -7.02
C ALA A 82 -6.99 12.13 -7.26
N CYS A 83 -6.61 12.78 -8.37
CA CYS A 83 -7.14 14.09 -8.73
C CYS A 83 -8.66 14.05 -8.93
N ASP A 84 -9.18 13.03 -9.63
CA ASP A 84 -10.61 12.88 -9.92
C ASP A 84 -11.46 12.55 -8.69
N LYS A 85 -10.87 11.89 -7.68
CA LYS A 85 -11.56 11.43 -6.46
C LYS A 85 -11.22 12.22 -5.20
N GLY A 86 -10.38 13.26 -5.31
CA GLY A 86 -9.91 14.04 -4.16
C GLY A 86 -8.88 13.32 -3.28
N GLY A 87 -8.34 12.18 -3.73
CA GLY A 87 -7.33 11.39 -3.05
C GLY A 87 -7.34 9.92 -3.48
N ALA A 88 -6.44 9.12 -2.93
CA ALA A 88 -6.40 7.68 -3.10
C ALA A 88 -5.81 7.00 -1.86
N LEU A 89 -6.27 5.78 -1.57
CA LEU A 89 -5.72 4.92 -0.53
C LEU A 89 -4.86 3.85 -1.19
N ILE A 90 -3.59 3.75 -0.80
CA ILE A 90 -2.69 2.72 -1.31
C ILE A 90 -2.35 1.78 -0.16
N VAL A 91 -2.60 0.49 -0.36
CA VAL A 91 -2.14 -0.54 0.58
C VAL A 91 -0.69 -0.85 0.26
N ASP A 92 0.20 -0.62 1.22
CA ASP A 92 1.60 -0.99 1.17
C ASP A 92 1.99 -1.77 2.42
N SER A 93 3.05 -2.56 2.35
CA SER A 93 3.51 -3.36 3.50
C SER A 93 5.02 -3.29 3.66
N THR A 94 5.47 -3.34 4.91
CA THR A 94 6.88 -3.35 5.26
C THR A 94 7.18 -4.51 6.21
N LYS A 95 8.26 -5.23 5.93
CA LYS A 95 8.82 -6.22 6.87
C LYS A 95 9.69 -5.54 7.94
N SER A 96 9.87 -4.22 7.86
CA SER A 96 10.66 -3.46 8.83
C SER A 96 9.94 -3.40 10.17
N LEU A 97 10.67 -3.74 11.22
CA LEU A 97 10.19 -3.63 12.60
C LEU A 97 10.38 -2.23 13.17
N VAL A 98 11.22 -1.44 12.52
CA VAL A 98 11.69 -0.14 13.01
C VAL A 98 11.01 0.99 12.23
N LYS A 99 10.80 0.81 10.93
CA LYS A 99 10.18 1.81 10.06
C LYS A 99 8.71 1.49 9.86
N LYS A 100 7.85 2.33 10.44
CA LYS A 100 6.39 2.27 10.24
C LYS A 100 5.95 3.01 8.97
N PHE A 101 6.73 4.01 8.54
CA PHE A 101 6.42 4.83 7.38
C PHE A 101 7.46 4.64 6.27
N PRO A 102 7.07 4.81 4.99
CA PRO A 102 8.00 4.93 3.88
C PRO A 102 9.00 6.06 4.12
N ASP A 103 10.20 5.93 3.54
CA ASP A 103 11.24 6.97 3.65
C ASP A 103 10.78 8.32 3.10
N ALA A 104 9.86 8.29 2.12
CA ALA A 104 9.18 9.47 1.56
C ALA A 104 8.41 10.30 2.59
N LEU A 105 7.91 9.70 3.68
CA LEU A 105 7.10 10.35 4.73
C LEU A 105 7.89 10.59 6.02
N SER A 106 9.20 10.29 6.03
CA SER A 106 10.05 10.35 7.23
C SER A 106 10.83 11.67 7.34
N LYS A 107 10.48 12.70 6.57
CA LYS A 107 11.11 14.03 6.58
C LYS A 107 10.08 15.14 6.51
#